data_AF-A0A645A423-F1
#
_entry.id   AF-A0A645A423-F1
#
_cell.length_a   1.000
_cell.length_b   1.000
_cell.length_c   1.000
_cell.angle_alpha   90.00
_cell.angle_beta   90.00
_cell.angle_gamma   90.00
#
_symmetry.space_group_name_H-M   'P 1'
#
loop_
_entity.id
_entity.type
_entity.pdbx_description
1 polymer ?
#
loop_
_entity_poly.entity_id
_entity_poly.type
_entity_poly.pdbx_seq_one_letter_code
_entity_poly.pdbx_strand_id
1 'polypeptide(L)'
;MLGLLIVYLFAEKLFIIFSADPEYLELGKTAVKVMVLGTPLIGLNVVASILFQALGKARPAFLLSISRQLLFLIPAVVILPSLYKLDGVWAAFPVSDLLAFMLSGFMLLRVYKLFKESKDSLKVGTGAEIADTISHI
;
A
#
# COMPACT_ATOMS: atom_id res chain seq x y z
N MET A 1 -9.08 -14.40 5.04
CA MET A 1 -9.23 -15.28 3.86
C MET A 1 -10.63 -15.87 3.72
N LEU A 2 -11.30 -16.31 4.81
CA LEU A 2 -12.71 -16.74 4.77
C LEU A 2 -13.67 -15.73 4.12
N GLY A 3 -13.56 -14.43 4.42
CA GLY A 3 -14.39 -13.39 3.80
C GLY A 3 -14.21 -13.26 2.28
N LEU A 4 -13.00 -13.57 1.76
CA LEU A 4 -12.71 -13.56 0.32
C LEU A 4 -13.50 -14.67 -0.40
N LEU A 5 -13.55 -15.85 0.21
CA LEU A 5 -14.25 -17.01 -0.31
C LEU A 5 -15.77 -16.77 -0.35
N ILE A 6 -16.31 -16.13 0.70
CA ILE A 6 -17.72 -15.76 0.79
C ILE A 6 -18.07 -14.74 -0.30
N VAL A 7 -17.28 -13.69 -0.47
CA VAL A 7 -17.50 -12.67 -1.53
C VAL A 7 -17.40 -13.29 -2.91
N TYR A 8 -16.44 -14.18 -3.16
CA TYR A 8 -16.30 -14.87 -4.45
C TYR A 8 -17.52 -15.73 -4.79
N LEU A 9 -18.03 -16.49 -3.82
CA LEU A 9 -19.21 -17.36 -4.01
C LEU A 9 -20.52 -16.57 -4.12
N PHE A 10 -20.63 -15.43 -3.43
CA PHE A 10 -21.83 -14.59 -3.47
C PHE A 10 -21.80 -13.51 -4.56
N ALA A 11 -20.66 -13.27 -5.20
CA ALA A 11 -20.53 -12.26 -6.24
C ALA A 11 -21.53 -12.48 -7.39
N GLU A 12 -21.64 -13.69 -7.94
CA GLU A 12 -22.62 -13.99 -8.99
C GLU A 12 -24.05 -13.61 -8.57
N LYS A 13 -24.44 -13.98 -7.34
CA LYS A 13 -25.78 -13.69 -6.82
C LYS A 13 -26.00 -12.19 -6.60
N LEU A 14 -24.97 -11.45 -6.19
CA LEU A 14 -25.03 -10.00 -6.05
C LEU A 14 -25.20 -9.31 -7.41
N PHE A 15 -24.44 -9.72 -8.43
CA PHE A 15 -24.52 -9.11 -9.76
C PHE A 15 -25.89 -9.31 -10.42
N ILE A 16 -26.51 -10.48 -10.25
CA ILE A 16 -27.86 -10.77 -10.76
C ILE A 16 -28.93 -9.84 -10.16
N ILE A 17 -28.72 -9.31 -8.95
CA ILE A 17 -29.67 -8.38 -8.29
C ILE A 17 -29.57 -6.97 -8.89
N PHE A 18 -28.40 -6.58 -9.42
CA PHE A 18 -28.15 -5.24 -9.96
C PHE A 18 -28.34 -5.14 -11.49
N SER A 19 -28.15 -6.23 -12.23
CA SER A 19 -28.42 -6.26 -13.68
C SER A 19 -28.59 -7.69 -14.19
N ALA A 20 -29.59 -7.88 -15.06
CA ALA A 20 -29.90 -9.17 -15.69
C ALA A 20 -29.30 -9.33 -17.11
N ASP A 21 -28.62 -8.30 -17.63
CA ASP A 21 -28.01 -8.38 -18.95
C ASP A 21 -26.78 -9.32 -18.93
N PRO A 22 -26.69 -10.30 -19.86
CA PRO A 22 -25.60 -11.26 -19.91
C PRO A 22 -24.21 -10.61 -20.05
N GLU A 23 -24.13 -9.48 -20.77
CA GLU A 23 -22.88 -8.77 -21.00
C GLU A 23 -22.32 -8.14 -19.71
N TYR A 24 -23.19 -7.54 -18.88
CA TYR A 24 -22.77 -6.97 -17.59
C TYR A 24 -22.41 -8.05 -16.57
N LEU A 25 -23.04 -9.23 -16.66
CA LEU A 25 -22.74 -10.35 -15.78
C LEU A 25 -21.33 -10.91 -16.04
N GLU A 26 -20.93 -11.05 -17.30
CA GLU A 26 -19.59 -11.50 -17.68
C GLU A 26 -18.51 -10.47 -17.33
N LEU A 27 -18.80 -9.18 -17.50
CA LEU A 27 -17.92 -8.09 -17.07
C LEU A 27 -17.75 -8.06 -15.55
N GLY A 28 -18.85 -8.20 -14.80
CA GLY A 28 -18.84 -8.24 -13.33
C GLY A 28 -18.04 -9.44 -12.77
N LYS A 29 -18.19 -10.62 -13.39
CA LYS A 29 -17.40 -11.82 -13.03
C LYS A 29 -15.90 -11.59 -13.18
N THR A 30 -15.48 -10.99 -14.30
CA THR A 30 -14.07 -10.73 -14.59
C THR A 30 -13.50 -9.71 -13.62
N ALA A 31 -14.24 -8.63 -13.36
CA ALA A 31 -13.87 -7.61 -12.38
C ALA A 31 -13.66 -8.20 -10.97
N VAL A 32 -14.61 -9.01 -10.48
CA VAL A 32 -14.51 -9.64 -9.17
C VAL A 32 -13.31 -10.57 -9.07
N LYS A 33 -13.05 -11.39 -10.08
CA LYS A 33 -11.87 -12.28 -10.11
C LYS A 33 -10.58 -11.48 -9.95
N VAL A 34 -10.44 -10.38 -10.70
CA VAL A 34 -9.26 -9.51 -10.64
C VAL A 34 -9.13 -8.85 -9.27
N MET A 35 -10.22 -8.33 -8.71
CA MET A 35 -10.22 -7.70 -7.38
C MET A 35 -9.89 -8.69 -6.25
N VAL A 36 -10.44 -9.90 -6.33
CA VAL A 36 -10.19 -10.99 -5.37
C VAL A 36 -8.73 -11.43 -5.39
N LEU A 37 -8.11 -11.50 -6.58
CA LEU A 37 -6.68 -11.81 -6.71
C LEU A 37 -5.78 -10.69 -6.16
N GLY A 38 -6.21 -9.42 -6.24
CA GLY A 38 -5.49 -8.27 -5.66
C GLY A 38 -5.59 -8.15 -4.14
N THR A 39 -6.56 -8.79 -3.51
CA THR A 39 -6.85 -8.62 -2.07
C THR A 39 -5.71 -8.98 -1.11
N PRO A 40 -4.95 -10.09 -1.29
CA PRO A 40 -3.80 -10.38 -0.40
C PRO A 40 -2.70 -9.30 -0.45
N LEU A 41 -2.52 -8.65 -1.60
CA LEU A 41 -1.54 -7.58 -1.78
C LEU A 41 -1.93 -6.30 -1.01
N ILE A 42 -3.23 -6.01 -0.92
CA ILE A 42 -3.77 -4.90 -0.13
C ILE A 42 -3.48 -5.09 1.36
N GLY A 43 -3.61 -6.33 1.87
CA GLY A 43 -3.32 -6.64 3.27
C GLY A 43 -1.89 -6.28 3.69
N LEU A 44 -0.91 -6.60 2.84
CA LEU A 44 0.50 -6.24 3.06
C LEU A 44 0.72 -4.72 3.11
N ASN A 45 0.10 -3.97 2.19
CA ASN A 45 0.14 -2.51 2.18
C ASN A 45 -0.44 -1.89 3.45
N VAL A 46 -1.57 -2.40 3.93
CA VAL A 46 -2.23 -1.90 5.14
C VAL A 46 -1.35 -2.11 6.38
N VAL A 47 -0.75 -3.29 6.53
CA VAL A 47 0.15 -3.58 7.65
C VAL A 47 1.38 -2.66 7.64
N ALA A 48 2.00 -2.44 6.48
CA ALA A 48 3.12 -1.51 6.35
C ALA A 48 2.73 -0.08 6.74
N SER A 49 1.56 0.40 6.30
CA SER A 49 1.04 1.73 6.66
C SER A 49 0.76 1.87 8.16
N ILE A 50 0.22 0.83 8.80
CA ILE A 50 -0.03 0.81 10.25
C ILE A 50 1.29 0.82 11.03
N LEU A 51 2.30 0.07 10.58
CA LEU A 51 3.65 0.07 11.15
C LEU A 51 4.27 1.47 11.16
N PHE A 52 4.15 2.22 10.06
CA PHE A 52 4.64 3.60 10.00
C PHE A 52 3.91 4.56 10.94
N GLN A 53 2.60 4.38 11.09
CA GLN A 53 1.80 5.16 12.05
C GLN A 53 2.21 4.83 13.50
N ALA A 54 2.43 3.55 13.81
CA ALA A 54 2.86 3.10 15.14
C ALA A 54 4.28 3.57 15.51
N LEU A 55 5.16 3.76 14.53
CA LEU A 55 6.52 4.31 14.72
C LEU A 55 6.55 5.84 14.93
N GLY A 56 5.39 6.50 15.02
CA GLY A 56 5.29 7.95 15.29
C GLY A 56 5.71 8.85 14.12
N LYS A 57 5.89 8.30 12.92
CA LYS A 57 6.28 9.04 11.71
C LYS A 57 5.05 9.32 10.85
N ALA A 58 4.19 10.23 11.31
CA ALA A 58 2.94 10.58 10.63
C ALA A 58 3.13 11.21 9.23
N ARG A 59 4.19 11.99 9.01
CA ARG A 59 4.46 12.65 7.72
C ARG A 59 4.72 11.66 6.57
N PRO A 60 5.64 10.69 6.68
CA PRO A 60 5.83 9.68 5.63
C PRO A 60 4.63 8.74 5.48
N ALA A 61 3.92 8.40 6.57
CA ALA A 61 2.69 7.61 6.48
C ALA A 61 1.59 8.34 5.66
N PHE A 62 1.43 9.64 5.88
CA PHE A 62 0.48 10.47 5.15
C PHE A 62 0.84 10.60 3.66
N LEU A 63 2.12 10.87 3.36
CA LEU A 63 2.62 10.90 1.98
C LEU A 63 2.38 9.57 1.27
N LEU A 64 2.61 8.46 1.95
CA LEU A 64 2.38 7.13 1.39
C LEU A 64 0.88 6.88 1.11
N SER A 65 0.00 7.27 2.03
CA SER A 65 -1.45 7.13 1.88
C SER A 65 -1.98 7.92 0.69
N ILE A 66 -1.52 9.17 0.53
CA ILE A 66 -1.83 10.02 -0.64
C ILE A 66 -1.25 9.43 -1.92
N SER A 67 -0.03 8.91 -1.86
CA SER A 67 0.62 8.36 -3.06
C SER A 67 -0.18 7.20 -3.63
N ARG A 68 -0.71 6.32 -2.77
CA ARG A 68 -1.56 5.20 -3.19
C ARG A 68 -2.86 5.69 -3.83
N GLN A 69 -3.59 6.57 -3.16
CA GLN A 69 -4.93 6.96 -3.58
C GLN A 69 -4.97 8.00 -4.71
N LEU A 70 -3.96 8.88 -4.79
CA LEU A 70 -3.94 10.02 -5.72
C LEU A 70 -2.81 9.93 -6.74
N LEU A 71 -1.57 9.68 -6.33
CA LEU A 71 -0.43 9.71 -7.26
C LEU A 71 -0.32 8.48 -8.16
N PHE A 72 -0.73 7.30 -7.68
CA PHE A 72 -0.62 6.06 -8.45
C PHE A 72 -1.96 5.61 -9.03
N LEU A 73 -3.04 5.70 -8.25
CA LEU A 73 -4.35 5.25 -8.71
C LEU A 73 -4.89 6.11 -9.84
N ILE A 74 -4.82 7.45 -9.74
CA ILE A 74 -5.38 8.33 -10.78
C ILE A 74 -4.69 8.12 -12.14
N PRO A 75 -3.34 8.14 -12.25
CA PRO A 75 -2.69 7.90 -13.53
C PRO A 75 -2.91 6.47 -14.02
N ALA A 76 -2.91 5.47 -13.13
CA ALA A 76 -3.17 4.09 -13.53
C ALA A 76 -4.57 3.93 -14.14
N VAL A 77 -5.59 4.54 -13.53
CA VAL A 77 -6.97 4.51 -14.02
C VAL A 77 -7.13 5.32 -15.32
N VAL A 78 -6.28 6.30 -15.61
CA VAL A 78 -6.33 7.03 -16.90
C VAL A 78 -5.59 6.27 -18.00
N ILE A 79 -4.45 5.65 -17.67
CA ILE A 79 -3.55 5.02 -18.66
C ILE A 79 -3.98 3.59 -18.99
N LEU A 80 -4.24 2.73 -17.99
CA LEU A 80 -4.51 1.32 -18.25
C LEU A 80 -5.77 1.06 -19.10
N PRO A 81 -6.87 1.83 -18.99
CA PRO A 81 -8.04 1.59 -19.82
C PRO A 81 -7.80 1.90 -21.29
N SER A 82 -6.83 2.76 -21.61
CA SER A 82 -6.46 3.03 -23.01
C SER A 82 -5.78 1.82 -23.67
N LEU A 83 -5.18 0.92 -22.87
CA LEU A 83 -4.47 -0.27 -23.36
C LEU A 83 -5.32 -1.55 -23.24
N TYR A 84 -6.13 -1.67 -22.19
CA TYR A 84 -6.86 -2.90 -21.84
C TYR A 84 -8.38 -2.70 -21.71
N LYS A 85 -8.91 -1.57 -22.21
CA LYS A 85 -10.35 -1.23 -22.14
C LYS A 85 -10.87 -1.34 -20.70
N LEU A 86 -12.00 -2.03 -20.47
CA LEU A 86 -12.62 -2.11 -19.15
C LEU A 86 -11.76 -2.90 -18.15
N ASP A 87 -11.07 -3.95 -18.59
CA ASP A 87 -10.17 -4.74 -17.73
C ASP A 87 -9.01 -3.90 -17.19
N GLY A 88 -8.57 -2.90 -17.96
CA GLY A 88 -7.58 -1.91 -17.53
C GLY A 88 -8.02 -1.08 -16.32
N VAL A 89 -9.31 -0.76 -16.21
CA VAL A 89 -9.85 -0.03 -15.05
C VAL A 89 -9.75 -0.89 -13.79
N TRP A 90 -10.11 -2.17 -13.90
CA TRP A 90 -10.07 -3.11 -12.77
C TRP A 90 -8.65 -3.46 -12.36
N ALA A 91 -7.73 -3.59 -13.33
CA ALA A 91 -6.31 -3.85 -13.08
C ALA A 91 -5.56 -2.62 -12.51
N ALA A 92 -6.07 -1.39 -12.70
CA ALA A 92 -5.45 -0.19 -12.14
C ALA A 92 -5.38 -0.20 -10.61
N PHE A 93 -6.39 -0.76 -9.94
CA PHE A 93 -6.41 -0.89 -8.49
C PHE A 93 -5.22 -1.72 -7.96
N PRO A 94 -5.08 -3.02 -8.29
CA PRO A 94 -3.97 -3.84 -7.79
C PRO A 94 -2.62 -3.33 -8.27
N VAL A 95 -2.50 -2.78 -9.48
CA VAL A 95 -1.24 -2.21 -9.98
C VAL A 95 -0.83 -0.98 -9.18
N SER A 96 -1.78 -0.07 -8.88
CA SER A 96 -1.50 1.10 -8.05
C SER A 96 -1.07 0.72 -6.64
N ASP A 97 -1.68 -0.32 -6.07
CA ASP A 97 -1.33 -0.86 -4.76
C ASP A 97 0.06 -1.50 -4.75
N LEU A 98 0.45 -2.16 -5.84
CA LEU A 98 1.79 -2.76 -6.00
C LEU A 98 2.87 -1.67 -6.09
N LEU A 99 2.62 -0.61 -6.86
CA LEU A 99 3.52 0.54 -6.96
C LEU A 99 3.63 1.28 -5.62
N ALA A 100 2.51 1.48 -4.93
CA ALA A 100 2.49 2.07 -3.60
C ALA A 100 3.27 1.21 -2.58
N PHE A 101 3.18 -0.11 -2.67
CA PHE A 101 3.94 -1.03 -1.84
C PHE A 101 5.45 -0.91 -2.09
N MET A 102 5.88 -0.89 -3.35
CA MET A 102 7.28 -0.73 -3.69
C MET A 102 7.82 0.62 -3.20
N LEU A 103 7.04 1.70 -3.36
CA LEU A 103 7.40 3.00 -2.82
C LEU A 103 7.47 2.99 -1.28
N SER A 104 6.51 2.34 -0.62
CA SER A 104 6.47 2.14 0.83
C SER A 104 7.72 1.45 1.34
N GLY A 105 8.10 0.33 0.71
CA GLY A 105 9.30 -0.43 1.06
C GLY A 105 10.57 0.39 0.86
N PHE A 106 10.68 1.14 -0.24
CA PHE A 106 11.80 2.05 -0.47
C PHE A 106 11.89 3.15 0.59
N MET A 107 10.76 3.77 0.93
CA MET A 107 10.69 4.81 1.94
C MET A 107 11.02 4.25 3.34
N LEU A 108 10.60 3.01 3.64
CA LEU A 108 10.93 2.31 4.88
C LEU A 108 12.44 2.10 5.02
N LEU A 109 13.10 1.63 3.96
CA LEU A 109 14.56 1.42 3.95
C LEU A 109 15.33 2.74 4.17
N ARG A 110 14.84 3.83 3.58
CA ARG A 110 15.41 5.19 3.78
C ARG A 110 15.23 5.67 5.22
N VAL A 111 14.04 5.50 5.78
CA VAL A 111 13.75 5.86 7.18
C VAL A 111 14.57 5.00 8.15
N TYR A 112 14.72 3.70 7.88
CA TYR A 112 15.53 2.81 8.69
C TYR A 112 17.02 3.22 8.72
N LYS A 113 17.56 3.63 7.57
CA LYS A 113 18.95 4.14 7.48
C LYS A 113 19.15 5.42 8.29
N LEU A 114 18.20 6.36 8.21
CA LEU A 114 18.22 7.60 9.03
C LEU A 114 18.19 7.30 10.53
N PHE A 115 17.38 6.32 10.96
CA PHE A 115 17.33 5.91 12.36
C PHE A 115 18.64 5.27 12.83
N LYS A 116 19.32 4.52 11.97
CA LYS A 116 20.65 3.95 12.27
C LYS A 116 21.68 5.07 12.48
N GLU A 117 21.71 6.07 11.59
CA GLU A 117 22.62 7.21 11.68
C GLU A 117 22.35 8.09 12.93
N SER A 118 21.09 8.36 13.28
CA SER A 118 20.76 9.11 14.50
C SER A 118 21.07 8.35 15.80
N LYS A 119 20.99 7.02 15.79
CA LYS A 119 21.36 6.21 16.96
C LYS A 119 22.87 6.17 17.19
N ASP A 120 23.64 6.18 16.10
CA ASP A 120 25.11 6.25 16.16
C ASP A 120 25.57 7.64 16.59
N SER A 121 24.95 8.73 16.13
CA SER A 121 25.31 10.09 16.55
C SER A 121 25.00 10.37 18.03
N LEU A 122 23.91 9.81 18.58
CA LEU A 122 23.59 9.89 20.01
C LEU A 122 24.59 9.12 20.88
N LYS A 123 25.03 7.93 20.46
CA LYS A 123 26.07 7.18 21.18
C LYS A 123 27.42 7.91 21.18
N VAL A 124 27.78 8.56 20.08
CA VAL A 124 29.02 9.32 19.95
C VAL A 124 28.99 10.59 20.80
N GLY A 125 27.87 11.32 20.82
CA GLY A 125 27.71 12.52 21.65
C GLY A 125 27.78 12.25 23.15
N THR A 126 27.03 11.26 23.64
CA THR A 126 27.05 10.89 25.06
C THR A 126 28.43 10.33 25.49
N GLY A 127 29.11 9.59 24.61
CA GLY A 127 30.47 9.10 24.90
C GLY A 127 31.52 10.22 24.99
N ALA A 128 31.42 11.24 24.14
CA ALA A 128 32.32 12.40 24.16
C ALA A 128 32.10 13.28 25.40
N GLU A 129 30.84 13.52 25.79
CA GLU A 129 30.47 14.36 26.93
C GLU A 129 30.86 13.74 28.29
N ILE A 130 30.75 12.41 28.41
CA ILE A 130 31.22 11.66 29.58
C ILE A 130 32.76 11.68 29.68
N ALA A 131 33.46 11.54 28.55
CA ALA A 131 34.92 11.58 28.52
C ALA A 131 35.48 12.96 28.89
N ASP A 132 34.81 14.04 28.45
CA ASP A 132 35.19 15.42 28.77
C ASP A 132 35.00 15.73 30.26
N THR A 133 33.88 15.27 30.83
CA THR A 133 33.57 15.40 32.27
C THR A 133 34.59 14.67 33.16
N ILE A 134 35.09 13.51 32.73
CA ILE A 134 36.10 12.74 33.47
C ILE A 134 37.50 13.40 33.39
N SER A 135 37.81 14.15 32.33
CA SER A 135 39.13 14.80 32.19
C SER A 135 39.31 16.04 33.08
N HIS A 136 38.20 16.61 33.55
CA HIS A 136 38.15 17.82 34.39
C HIS A 136 38.01 17.52 35.90
N ILE A 137 38.03 16.24 36.31
CA ILE A 137 38.04 15.78 37.71
C ILE A 137 39.44 15.24 38.04
#